data_AF-E3KHP7-F1
#
_entry.id   AF-E3KHP7-F1
#
_cell.length_a   1.000
_cell.length_b   1.000
_cell.length_c   1.000
_cell.angle_alpha   90.00
_cell.angle_beta   90.00
_cell.angle_gamma   90.00
#
_symmetry.space_group_name_H-M   'P 1'
#
loop_
_entity.id
_entity.type
_entity.pdbx_description
1 polymer ?
#
loop_
_entity_poly.entity_id
_entity_poly.type
_entity_poly.pdbx_seq_one_letter_code
_entity_poly.pdbx_strand_id
1 'polypeptide(L)'
;MHVFKVALMMMAISVDRLATAYDCGKDAPQNVCEVSHGDLAIYVRADKIPVRLDKNLSFPAGGKNCVEYGPHTRRCCPLATIPAGSWISSDRYKQAKCHKAL
;
A
#
# COMPACT_ATOMS: atom_id res chain seq x y z
N MET A 1 -17.46 34.37 -10.35
CA MET A 1 -16.16 33.65 -10.41
C MET A 1 -15.84 32.87 -9.11
N HIS A 2 -16.83 32.29 -8.43
CA HIS A 2 -16.61 31.61 -7.14
C HIS A 2 -16.53 30.08 -7.21
N VAL A 3 -17.00 29.47 -8.32
CA VAL A 3 -17.07 28.01 -8.46
C VAL A 3 -15.70 27.38 -8.76
N PHE A 4 -14.82 28.12 -9.44
CA PHE A 4 -13.48 27.63 -9.82
C PHE A 4 -12.52 27.42 -8.64
N LYS A 5 -12.67 28.19 -7.55
CA LYS A 5 -11.79 28.06 -6.37
C LYS A 5 -12.09 26.82 -5.54
N VAL A 6 -13.35 26.37 -5.52
CA VAL A 6 -13.77 25.20 -4.72
C VAL A 6 -13.28 23.90 -5.35
N ALA A 7 -13.32 23.81 -6.68
CA ALA A 7 -12.82 22.64 -7.41
C ALA A 7 -11.30 22.43 -7.23
N LEU A 8 -10.52 23.52 -7.23
CA LEU A 8 -9.06 23.44 -7.01
C LEU A 8 -8.71 22.97 -5.59
N MET A 9 -9.49 23.41 -4.59
CA MET A 9 -9.28 23.01 -3.19
C MET A 9 -9.58 21.52 -2.97
N MET A 10 -10.63 20.99 -3.60
CA MET A 10 -10.93 19.55 -3.53
C MET A 10 -9.85 18.69 -4.22
N MET A 11 -9.25 19.18 -5.32
CA MET A 11 -8.11 18.50 -5.94
C MET A 11 -6.89 18.48 -5.03
N ALA A 12 -6.51 19.61 -4.42
CA ALA A 12 -5.36 19.68 -3.52
C ALA A 12 -5.46 18.70 -2.32
N ILE A 13 -6.63 18.63 -1.67
CA ILE A 13 -6.86 17.74 -0.52
C ILE A 13 -6.80 16.26 -0.94
N SER A 14 -7.23 15.94 -2.16
CA SER A 14 -7.11 14.59 -2.68
C SER A 14 -5.67 14.24 -3.04
N VAL A 15 -4.85 15.20 -3.48
CA VAL A 15 -3.40 14.99 -3.69
C VAL A 15 -2.66 14.73 -2.38
N ASP A 16 -2.99 15.43 -1.28
CA ASP A 16 -2.33 15.23 0.03
C ASP A 16 -2.68 13.90 0.70
N ARG A 17 -3.95 13.48 0.61
CA ARG A 17 -4.36 12.14 1.07
C ARG A 17 -3.76 11.04 0.23
N LEU A 18 -3.66 11.26 -1.08
CA LEU A 18 -2.85 10.41 -1.94
C LEU A 18 -1.40 10.43 -1.44
N ALA A 19 -0.73 11.58 -1.33
CA ALA A 19 0.71 11.73 -1.07
C ALA A 19 1.21 10.97 0.16
N THR A 20 0.38 10.84 1.19
CA THR A 20 0.73 10.04 2.37
C THR A 20 0.63 8.51 2.19
N ALA A 21 0.12 8.05 1.05
CA ALA A 21 0.29 6.69 0.51
C ALA A 21 1.42 6.59 -0.55
N TYR A 22 2.10 7.69 -0.91
CA TYR A 22 3.09 7.77 -2.01
C TYR A 22 4.48 8.25 -1.60
N ASP A 23 4.88 8.12 -0.33
CA ASP A 23 6.27 8.39 0.06
C ASP A 23 7.25 7.28 -0.44
N CYS A 24 6.90 6.63 -1.55
CA CYS A 24 7.66 5.63 -2.27
C CYS A 24 8.21 6.15 -3.60
N GLY A 25 7.99 7.43 -3.91
CA GLY A 25 8.44 8.06 -5.14
C GLY A 25 7.56 7.71 -6.35
N LYS A 26 7.90 8.33 -7.50
CA LYS A 26 7.12 8.25 -8.74
C LYS A 26 7.18 6.88 -9.44
N ASP A 27 8.25 6.12 -9.24
CA ASP A 27 8.51 4.88 -9.99
C ASP A 27 7.89 3.65 -9.30
N ALA A 28 7.73 3.70 -7.97
CA ALA A 28 7.11 2.66 -7.17
C ALA A 28 6.04 3.24 -6.23
N PRO A 29 5.01 3.94 -6.76
CA PRO A 29 4.10 4.74 -5.94
C PRO A 29 3.23 3.92 -4.97
N GLN A 30 3.04 2.62 -5.19
CA GLN A 30 2.18 1.83 -4.31
C GLN A 30 2.88 1.46 -3.00
N ASN A 31 2.44 2.04 -1.89
CA ASN A 31 2.87 1.65 -0.55
C ASN A 31 2.27 0.29 -0.15
N VAL A 32 3.12 -0.62 0.30
CA VAL A 32 2.77 -2.00 0.66
C VAL A 32 3.46 -2.39 1.96
N CYS A 33 2.95 -3.42 2.62
CA CYS A 33 3.43 -3.91 3.90
C CYS A 33 3.91 -5.36 3.74
N GLU A 34 5.13 -5.63 4.21
CA GLU A 34 5.65 -6.97 4.37
C GLU A 34 5.02 -7.60 5.62
N VAL A 35 4.35 -8.74 5.45
CA VAL A 35 3.68 -9.46 6.52
C VAL A 35 4.31 -10.83 6.63
N SER A 36 4.91 -11.10 7.79
CA SER A 36 5.48 -12.40 8.12
C SER A 36 4.53 -13.18 9.03
N HIS A 37 4.20 -14.41 8.65
CA HIS A 37 3.39 -15.33 9.44
C HIS A 37 4.02 -16.72 9.42
N GLY A 38 4.72 -17.08 10.50
CA GLY A 38 5.62 -18.23 10.48
C GLY A 38 6.70 -18.04 9.42
N ASP A 39 6.88 -19.05 8.56
CA ASP A 39 7.85 -19.01 7.45
C ASP A 39 7.32 -18.30 6.19
N LEU A 40 6.04 -17.88 6.20
CA LEU A 40 5.42 -17.22 5.06
C LEU A 40 5.66 -15.70 5.12
N ALA A 41 6.25 -15.14 4.07
CA ALA A 41 6.33 -13.70 3.85
C ALA A 41 5.48 -13.29 2.63
N ILE A 42 4.42 -12.51 2.89
CA ILE A 42 3.52 -11.93 1.88
C ILE A 42 3.60 -10.41 1.90
N TYR A 43 3.09 -9.79 0.85
CA TYR A 43 2.99 -8.35 0.73
C TYR A 43 1.53 -7.97 0.47
N VAL A 44 1.04 -6.99 1.22
CA VAL A 44 -0.32 -6.48 1.13
C VAL A 44 -0.32 -4.97 0.95
N ARG A 45 -1.40 -4.39 0.44
CA ARG A 45 -1.49 -2.94 0.29
C ARG A 45 -1.51 -2.24 1.65
N ALA A 46 -0.84 -1.10 1.77
CA ALA A 46 -0.85 -0.25 2.97
C ALA A 46 -2.15 0.59 3.05
N ASP A 47 -3.30 -0.07 2.92
CA ASP A 47 -4.63 0.53 2.98
C ASP A 47 -5.44 -0.01 4.17
N LYS A 48 -6.75 0.23 4.17
CA LYS A 48 -7.67 -0.27 5.21
C LYS A 48 -8.52 -1.46 4.76
N ILE A 49 -8.11 -2.19 3.73
CA ILE A 49 -8.86 -3.33 3.20
C ILE A 49 -8.19 -4.63 3.66
N PRO A 50 -8.87 -5.46 4.48
CA PRO A 50 -8.35 -6.76 4.91
C PRO A 50 -8.07 -7.69 3.73
N VAL A 51 -7.14 -8.61 3.92
CA VAL A 51 -6.77 -9.60 2.89
C VAL A 51 -7.09 -10.99 3.38
N ARG A 52 -7.64 -11.82 2.49
CA ARG A 52 -7.97 -13.21 2.79
C ARG A 52 -7.08 -14.13 1.96
N LEU A 53 -6.25 -14.92 2.63
CA LEU A 53 -5.37 -15.89 1.98
C LEU A 53 -6.13 -17.18 1.67
N ASP A 54 -6.93 -17.65 2.63
CA ASP A 54 -7.80 -18.81 2.48
C ASP A 54 -9.05 -18.71 3.39
N LYS A 55 -9.83 -19.78 3.50
CA LYS A 55 -11.06 -19.78 4.31
C LYS A 55 -10.80 -19.49 5.80
N ASN A 56 -9.64 -19.88 6.32
CA ASN A 56 -9.27 -19.83 7.73
C ASN A 56 -8.18 -18.79 8.03
N LEU A 57 -7.47 -18.29 7.02
CA LEU A 57 -6.37 -17.35 7.17
C LEU A 57 -6.71 -16.00 6.56
N SER A 58 -6.92 -15.02 7.43
CA SER A 58 -7.14 -13.62 7.07
C SER A 58 -6.12 -12.73 7.78
N PHE A 59 -5.70 -11.69 7.08
CA PHE A 59 -4.74 -10.71 7.55
C PHE A 59 -5.44 -9.36 7.72
N PRO A 60 -5.15 -8.62 8.80
CA PRO A 60 -5.65 -7.26 8.94
C PRO A 60 -5.19 -6.40 7.75
N ALA A 61 -5.88 -5.29 7.53
CA ALA A 61 -5.41 -4.33 6.54
C ALA A 61 -4.02 -3.80 6.94
N GLY A 62 -3.18 -3.39 5.98
CA GLY A 62 -1.87 -2.81 6.29
C GLY A 62 -1.96 -1.59 7.21
N GLY A 63 -3.00 -0.79 7.04
CA GLY A 63 -3.11 0.54 7.61
C GLY A 63 -2.13 1.51 6.95
N LYS A 64 -2.34 2.81 7.20
CA LYS A 64 -1.44 3.85 6.70
C LYS A 64 -0.04 3.59 7.29
N ASN A 65 0.98 3.53 6.44
CA ASN A 65 2.37 3.22 6.82
C ASN A 65 2.56 1.88 7.55
N CYS A 66 1.70 0.90 7.29
CA CYS A 66 1.85 -0.45 7.84
C CYS A 66 1.73 -0.50 9.37
N VAL A 67 0.98 0.42 9.98
CA VAL A 67 0.82 0.52 11.45
C VAL A 67 0.35 -0.78 12.10
N GLU A 68 -0.45 -1.59 11.40
CA GLU A 68 -0.96 -2.87 11.91
C GLU A 68 0.11 -3.97 11.96
N TYR A 69 1.23 -3.79 11.24
CA TYR A 69 2.34 -4.76 11.16
C TYR A 69 3.66 -4.20 11.72
N GLY A 70 3.73 -2.89 11.93
CA GLY A 70 4.89 -2.17 12.43
C GLY A 70 5.59 -1.35 11.33
N PRO A 71 6.15 -0.17 11.67
CA PRO A 71 6.66 0.80 10.70
C PRO A 71 7.81 0.28 9.82
N HIS A 72 8.58 -0.72 10.30
CA HIS A 72 9.70 -1.31 9.57
C HIS A 72 9.28 -2.26 8.43
N THR A 73 8.00 -2.62 8.38
CA THR A 73 7.42 -3.50 7.36
C THR A 73 7.06 -2.76 6.07
N ARG A 74 7.22 -1.43 6.04
CA ARG A 74 6.87 -0.60 4.90
C ARG A 74 7.77 -0.88 3.70
N ARG A 75 7.14 -1.04 2.53
CA ARG A 75 7.75 -1.33 1.23
C ARG A 75 7.02 -0.57 0.13
N CYS A 76 7.58 -0.63 -1.08
CA CYS A 76 7.14 0.15 -2.23
C CYS A 76 7.08 -0.72 -3.48
N CYS A 77 6.01 -0.61 -4.26
CA CYS A 77 5.81 -1.34 -5.50
C CYS A 77 5.36 -0.41 -6.63
N PRO A 78 5.58 -0.77 -7.91
CA PRO A 78 4.94 -0.08 -9.03
C PRO A 78 3.43 0.05 -8.84
N LEU A 79 2.86 1.06 -9.49
CA LEU A 79 1.43 1.34 -9.38
C LEU A 79 0.60 0.08 -9.71
N ALA A 80 -0.44 -0.17 -8.91
CA ALA A 80 -1.38 -1.27 -9.10
C ALA A 80 -0.76 -2.68 -9.12
N THR A 81 0.45 -2.86 -8.58
CA THR A 81 1.08 -4.20 -8.46
C THR A 81 0.23 -5.16 -7.62
N ILE A 82 -0.30 -4.67 -6.49
CA ILE A 82 -1.19 -5.42 -5.60
C ILE A 82 -2.61 -4.83 -5.67
N PRO A 83 -3.60 -5.59 -6.13
CA PRO A 83 -5.00 -5.18 -6.09
C PRO A 83 -5.51 -4.98 -4.65
N ALA A 84 -6.59 -4.22 -4.52
CA ALA A 84 -7.32 -4.08 -3.26
C ALA A 84 -7.76 -5.44 -2.70
N GLY A 85 -7.58 -5.68 -1.40
CA GLY A 85 -8.00 -6.93 -0.75
C GLY A 85 -7.23 -8.18 -1.23
N SER A 86 -6.09 -7.99 -1.89
CA SER A 86 -5.23 -9.05 -2.41
C SER A 86 -3.83 -8.98 -1.79
N TRP A 87 -3.02 -9.99 -2.10
CA TRP A 87 -1.65 -10.13 -1.66
C TRP A 87 -0.78 -10.66 -2.80
N ILE A 88 0.54 -10.49 -2.65
CA ILE A 88 1.52 -11.15 -3.51
C ILE A 88 2.58 -11.88 -2.65
N SER A 89 3.15 -12.95 -3.20
CA SER A 89 4.27 -13.65 -2.57
C SER A 89 5.58 -12.86 -2.67
N SER A 90 6.58 -13.27 -1.89
CA SER A 90 7.95 -12.74 -1.98
C SER A 90 8.57 -12.85 -3.38
N ASP A 91 8.25 -13.89 -4.14
CA ASP A 91 8.76 -14.03 -5.51
C ASP A 91 8.11 -13.03 -6.46
N ARG A 92 6.79 -12.84 -6.35
CA ARG A 92 6.06 -11.84 -7.12
C ARG A 92 6.52 -10.42 -6.78
N TYR A 93 6.81 -10.15 -5.51
CA TYR A 93 7.37 -8.88 -5.06
C TYR A 93 8.71 -8.56 -5.77
N LYS A 94 9.63 -9.53 -5.83
CA LYS A 94 10.91 -9.37 -6.54
C LYS A 94 10.71 -9.18 -8.05
N GLN A 95 9.85 -9.99 -8.67
CA GLN A 95 9.55 -9.91 -10.11
C GLN A 95 8.95 -8.56 -10.51
N ALA A 96 8.09 -8.01 -9.64
CA ALA A 96 7.47 -6.71 -9.84
C ALA A 96 8.43 -5.53 -9.59
N LYS A 97 9.70 -5.78 -9.25
CA LYS A 97 10.70 -4.75 -8.95
C LYS A 97 10.29 -3.84 -7.78
N CYS A 98 9.59 -4.39 -6.81
CA CYS A 98 9.30 -3.71 -5.55
C CYS A 98 10.58 -3.57 -4.71
N HIS A 99 10.62 -2.59 -3.81
CA HIS A 99 11.77 -2.29 -2.97
C HIS A 99 11.38 -1.77 -1.58
N LYS A 100 12.35 -1.70 -0.66
CA LYS A 100 12.11 -1.12 0.67
C LYS A 100 11.76 0.37 0.53
N ALA A 101 10.90 0.86 1.42
CA ALA A 101 10.69 2.30 1.56
C ALA A 101 12.00 2.94 2.05
N LEU A 102 12.33 4.11 1.51
CA LEU A 102 13.51 4.90 1.88
C LEU A 102 13.33 5.54 3.26
#